data_AF-A0A0W0ZQ64-F1
#
_entry.id   AF-A0A0W0ZQ64-F1
#
_cell.length_a   1.000
_cell.length_b   1.000
_cell.length_c   1.000
_cell.angle_alpha   90.00
_cell.angle_beta   90.00
_cell.angle_gamma   90.00
#
_symmetry.space_group_name_H-M   'P 1'
#
loop_
_entity.id
_entity.type
_entity.pdbx_description
1 polymer ?
#
loop_
_entity_poly.entity_id
_entity_poly.type
_entity_poly.pdbx_seq_one_letter_code
_entity_poly.pdbx_strand_id
1 'polypeptide(L)'
;MAQQNFERWTEMAKKFQEPFQAIAELNVKTLQGMTYLKPEEIAGIKKPEELLEKQINLAVENSHKALDYMQKSFQILEKAMLGFVHEAKKASEVKH
;
A
#
# COMPACT_ATOMS: atom_id res chain seq x y z
N MET A 1 23.62 28.57 -7.42
CA MET A 1 22.14 28.54 -7.32
C MET A 1 21.54 27.33 -8.04
N ALA A 2 21.74 27.12 -9.35
CA ALA A 2 21.16 25.98 -10.08
C ALA A 2 21.61 24.59 -9.58
N GLN A 3 22.90 24.42 -9.29
CA GLN A 3 23.48 23.15 -8.82
C GLN A 3 22.97 22.75 -7.43
N GLN A 4 22.92 23.71 -6.50
CA GLN A 4 22.39 23.49 -5.14
C GLN A 4 20.88 23.17 -5.14
N ASN A 5 20.13 23.74 -6.08
CA ASN A 5 18.73 23.36 -6.29
C ASN A 5 18.62 21.92 -6.79
N PHE A 6 19.42 21.54 -7.78
CA PHE A 6 19.44 20.18 -8.34
C PHE A 6 19.78 19.10 -7.30
N GLU A 7 20.76 19.37 -6.43
CA GLU A 7 21.11 18.46 -5.32
C GLU A 7 19.95 18.28 -4.33
N ARG A 8 19.26 19.36 -3.95
CA ARG A 8 18.08 19.29 -3.06
C ARG A 8 16.92 18.51 -3.69
N TRP A 9 16.68 18.66 -4.99
CA TRP A 9 15.69 17.88 -5.73
C TRP A 9 16.05 16.39 -5.78
N THR A 10 17.33 16.08 -5.99
CA THR A 10 17.81 14.70 -6.03
C THR A 10 17.67 14.01 -4.68
N GLU A 11 18.03 14.70 -3.59
CA GLU A 11 17.86 14.18 -2.22
C GLU A 11 16.39 13.97 -1.86
N MET A 12 15.50 14.87 -2.31
CA MET A 12 14.06 14.71 -2.16
C MET A 12 13.55 13.48 -2.92
N ALA A 13 13.95 13.31 -4.19
CA ALA A 13 13.55 12.18 -5.02
C ALA A 13 13.97 10.83 -4.40
N LYS A 14 15.19 10.72 -3.86
CA LYS A 14 15.66 9.53 -3.15
C LYS A 14 14.81 9.18 -1.93
N LYS A 15 14.34 10.19 -1.20
CA LYS A 15 13.49 10.01 0.01
C LYS A 15 12.07 9.57 -0.33
N PHE A 16 11.57 9.97 -1.49
CA PHE A 16 10.30 9.46 -2.01
C PHE A 16 10.44 8.04 -2.61
N GLN A 17 11.62 7.65 -3.08
CA GLN A 17 11.81 6.33 -3.70
C GLN A 17 11.39 5.18 -2.78
N GLU A 18 11.82 5.17 -1.51
CA GLU A 18 11.49 4.10 -0.56
C GLU A 18 9.97 3.94 -0.32
N PRO A 19 9.21 4.98 0.08
CA PRO A 19 7.77 4.82 0.30
C PRO A 19 6.99 4.49 -0.98
N PHE A 20 7.39 5.02 -2.15
CA PHE A 20 6.76 4.65 -3.41
C PHE A 20 7.00 3.19 -3.78
N GLN A 21 8.22 2.70 -3.58
CA GLN A 21 8.53 1.28 -3.79
C GLN A 21 7.74 0.39 -2.82
N ALA A 22 7.65 0.77 -1.56
CA ALA A 22 6.88 0.03 -0.56
C ALA A 22 5.38 -0.04 -0.92
N ILE A 23 4.78 1.06 -1.40
CA ILE A 23 3.39 1.05 -1.89
C ILE A 23 3.25 0.17 -3.14
N ALA A 24 4.19 0.24 -4.09
CA ALA A 24 4.13 -0.59 -5.30
C ALA A 24 4.20 -2.09 -4.96
N GLU A 25 5.12 -2.48 -4.08
CA GLU A 25 5.22 -3.86 -3.59
C GLU A 25 3.96 -4.30 -2.85
N LEU A 26 3.39 -3.41 -2.02
CA LEU A 26 2.15 -3.66 -1.31
C LEU A 26 0.97 -3.87 -2.28
N ASN A 27 0.84 -3.02 -3.31
CA ASN A 27 -0.20 -3.14 -4.34
C ASN A 27 -0.11 -4.49 -5.07
N VAL A 28 1.09 -4.88 -5.49
CA VAL A 28 1.31 -6.15 -6.18
C VAL A 28 0.93 -7.31 -5.27
N LYS A 29 1.37 -7.32 -4.01
CA LYS A 29 1.03 -8.37 -3.05
C LYS A 29 -0.47 -8.45 -2.78
N THR A 30 -1.14 -7.31 -2.62
CA THR A 30 -2.58 -7.27 -2.39
C THR A 30 -3.36 -7.79 -3.59
N LEU A 31 -3.02 -7.35 -4.81
CA LEU A 31 -3.67 -7.83 -6.03
C LEU A 31 -3.45 -9.33 -6.25
N GLN A 32 -2.23 -9.83 -6.03
CA GLN A 32 -1.93 -11.26 -6.09
C GLN A 32 -2.63 -12.07 -5.00
N GLY A 33 -2.89 -11.44 -3.86
CA GLY A 33 -3.55 -12.04 -2.72
C GLY A 33 -5.07 -12.10 -2.83
N MET A 34 -5.73 -11.30 -3.68
CA MET A 34 -7.19 -11.28 -3.79
C MET A 34 -7.73 -12.64 -4.26
N THR A 35 -8.76 -13.13 -3.58
CA THR A 35 -9.40 -14.41 -3.91
C THR A 35 -10.62 -14.16 -4.78
N TYR A 36 -10.81 -15.00 -5.79
CA TYR A 36 -11.98 -15.00 -6.65
C TYR A 36 -12.44 -16.43 -6.89
N LEU A 37 -13.70 -16.60 -7.27
CA LEU A 37 -14.24 -17.89 -7.63
C LEU A 37 -13.61 -18.35 -8.95
N LYS A 38 -12.98 -19.52 -8.93
CA LYS A 38 -12.42 -20.11 -10.15
C LYS A 38 -13.52 -20.74 -11.00
N PRO A 39 -13.34 -20.82 -12.34
CA PRO A 39 -14.33 -21.45 -13.23
C PRO A 39 -14.68 -22.88 -12.81
N GLU A 40 -13.72 -23.66 -12.32
CA GLU A 40 -13.92 -25.04 -11.88
C GLU A 40 -14.80 -25.11 -10.62
N GLU A 41 -14.68 -24.12 -9.73
CA GLU A 41 -15.52 -24.03 -8.54
C GLU A 41 -16.96 -23.66 -8.88
N ILE A 42 -17.15 -22.81 -9.90
CA ILE A 42 -18.48 -22.43 -10.40
C ILE A 42 -19.15 -23.62 -11.07
N ALA A 43 -18.41 -24.37 -11.90
CA ALA A 43 -18.92 -25.56 -12.58
C ALA A 43 -19.39 -26.66 -11.60
N GLY A 44 -18.85 -26.67 -10.37
CA GLY A 44 -19.22 -27.61 -9.32
C GLY A 44 -20.46 -27.23 -8.49
N ILE A 45 -21.02 -26.03 -8.68
CA ILE A 45 -22.17 -25.54 -7.90
C ILE A 45 -23.44 -26.27 -8.34
N LYS A 46 -24.11 -26.92 -7.40
CA LYS A 46 -25.34 -27.69 -7.67
C LYS A 46 -26.60 -26.97 -7.20
N LYS A 47 -26.44 -26.03 -6.26
CA LYS A 47 -27.56 -25.29 -5.67
C LYS A 47 -27.25 -23.80 -5.56
N PRO A 48 -28.25 -22.90 -5.70
CA PRO A 48 -28.05 -21.46 -5.56
C PRO A 48 -27.47 -21.03 -4.21
N GLU A 49 -27.80 -21.74 -3.12
CA GLU A 49 -27.32 -21.43 -1.78
C GLU A 49 -25.81 -21.62 -1.63
N GLU A 50 -25.22 -22.60 -2.33
CA GLU A 50 -23.78 -22.86 -2.34
C GLU A 50 -23.01 -21.70 -3.01
N LEU A 51 -23.60 -21.06 -4.02
CA LEU A 51 -23.04 -19.85 -4.63
C LEU A 51 -23.03 -18.69 -3.64
N LEU A 52 -24.14 -18.48 -2.92
CA LEU A 52 -24.25 -17.41 -1.92
C LEU A 52 -23.23 -17.60 -0.79
N GLU A 53 -23.10 -18.82 -0.26
CA GLU A 53 -22.13 -19.14 0.78
C GLU A 53 -20.69 -18.85 0.30
N LYS A 54 -20.34 -19.27 -0.93
CA LYS A 54 -19.04 -18.97 -1.53
C LYS A 54 -18.79 -17.46 -1.67
N GLN A 55 -19.79 -16.69 -2.10
CA GLN A 55 -19.68 -15.23 -2.21
C GLN A 55 -19.47 -14.56 -0.85
N ILE A 56 -20.16 -15.01 0.19
CA ILE A 56 -19.96 -14.49 1.56
C ILE A 56 -18.55 -14.80 2.04
N ASN A 57 -18.07 -16.04 1.87
CA ASN A 57 -16.72 -16.43 2.26
C ASN A 57 -15.65 -15.60 1.53
N LEU A 58 -15.81 -15.39 0.22
CA LEU A 58 -14.94 -14.51 -0.55
C LEU A 58 -14.98 -13.07 -0.05
N ALA A 59 -16.17 -12.54 0.23
CA ALA A 59 -16.33 -11.18 0.71
C ALA A 59 -15.62 -10.99 2.06
N VAL A 60 -15.78 -11.94 3.00
CA VAL A 60 -15.10 -11.91 4.30
C VAL A 60 -13.58 -11.98 4.10
N GLU A 61 -13.07 -12.93 3.32
CA GLU A 61 -11.64 -13.11 3.10
C GLU A 61 -11.00 -11.89 2.43
N ASN A 62 -11.61 -11.37 1.37
CA ASN A 62 -11.12 -10.19 0.66
C ASN A 62 -11.26 -8.91 1.51
N SER A 63 -12.27 -8.81 2.38
CA SER A 63 -12.40 -7.70 3.31
C SER A 63 -11.24 -7.66 4.30
N HIS A 64 -10.81 -8.82 4.83
CA HIS A 64 -9.61 -8.88 5.68
C HIS A 64 -8.35 -8.42 4.93
N LYS A 65 -8.18 -8.82 3.66
CA LYS A 65 -7.06 -8.38 2.83
C LYS A 65 -7.10 -6.87 2.53
N ALA A 66 -8.29 -6.33 2.30
CA ALA A 66 -8.48 -4.90 2.07
C ALA A 66 -8.14 -4.07 3.33
N LEU A 67 -8.57 -4.54 4.52
CA LEU A 67 -8.25 -3.90 5.79
C LEU A 67 -6.74 -3.97 6.10
N ASP A 68 -6.10 -5.12 5.86
CA ASP A 68 -4.65 -5.28 6.00
C ASP A 68 -3.87 -4.36 5.04
N TYR A 69 -4.31 -4.27 3.79
CA TYR A 69 -3.76 -3.33 2.81
C TYR A 69 -3.88 -1.87 3.28
N MET A 70 -5.05 -1.47 3.77
CA MET A 70 -5.30 -0.12 4.29
C MET A 70 -4.38 0.18 5.49
N GLN A 71 -4.27 -0.75 6.43
CA GLN A 71 -3.40 -0.61 7.60
C GLN A 71 -1.93 -0.45 7.19
N LYS A 72 -1.42 -1.30 6.30
CA LYS A 72 -0.04 -1.23 5.81
C LYS A 72 0.24 0.03 5.01
N SER A 73 -0.74 0.48 4.21
CA SER A 73 -0.64 1.74 3.47
C SER A 73 -0.47 2.92 4.41
N PHE A 74 -1.26 2.99 5.49
CA PHE A 74 -1.09 4.03 6.50
C PHE A 74 0.25 3.97 7.21
N GLN A 75 0.76 2.78 7.55
CA GLN A 75 2.07 2.64 8.17
C GLN A 75 3.21 3.15 7.27
N ILE A 76 3.15 2.89 5.96
CA ILE A 76 4.13 3.41 5.01
C ILE A 76 4.06 4.94 4.94
N LEU A 77 2.86 5.50 4.85
CA LEU A 77 2.66 6.94 4.78
C LEU A 77 3.08 7.64 6.08
N GLU A 78 2.73 7.08 7.24
CA GLU A 78 3.14 7.58 8.55
C GLU A 78 4.66 7.62 8.67
N LYS A 79 5.36 6.52 8.32
CA LYS A 79 6.82 6.46 8.33
C LYS A 79 7.43 7.55 7.44
N ALA A 80 6.90 7.73 6.22
CA ALA A 80 7.37 8.76 5.30
C ALA A 80 7.16 10.17 5.87
N MET A 81 5.97 10.45 6.40
CA MET A 81 5.61 11.74 7.00
C MET A 81 6.48 12.07 8.22
N LEU A 82 6.70 11.12 9.12
CA LEU A 82 7.59 11.29 10.27
C LEU A 82 9.03 11.60 9.84
N GLY A 83 9.50 10.94 8.78
CA GLY A 83 10.80 11.25 8.15
C GLY A 83 10.88 12.71 7.68
N PHE A 84 9.87 13.17 6.94
CA PHE A 84 9.83 14.56 6.47
C PHE A 84 9.76 15.59 7.61
N VAL A 85 8.95 15.32 8.64
CA VAL A 85 8.82 16.22 9.81
C VAL A 85 10.15 16.33 10.55
N HIS A 86 10.85 15.21 10.74
CA HIS A 86 12.15 15.20 11.42
C HIS A 86 13.20 16.01 10.65
N GLU A 87 13.20 15.93 9.33
CA GLU A 87 14.09 16.73 8.49
C GLU A 87 13.74 18.21 8.47
N ALA A 88 12.45 18.55 8.41
CA ALA A 88 12.00 19.93 8.49
C ALA A 88 12.45 20.57 9.81
N LYS A 89 12.36 19.82 10.92
CA LYS A 89 12.86 20.24 12.23
C LYS A 89 14.37 20.49 12.22
N LYS A 90 15.17 19.54 11.72
CA LYS A 90 16.63 19.69 11.58
C LYS A 90 17.01 20.91 10.73
N ALA A 91 16.31 21.14 9.62
CA ALA A 91 16.57 22.29 8.76
C ALA A 91 16.24 23.65 9.43
N SER A 92 15.30 23.66 10.39
CA SER A 92 14.97 24.86 11.18
C SER A 92 15.95 25.12 12.32
N GLU A 93 16.50 24.07 12.94
CA GLU A 93 17.47 24.19 14.05
C GLU A 93 18.85 24.68 13.59
N VAL A 94 19.26 24.36 12.35
CA VAL A 94 20.55 24.82 11.78
C VAL A 94 20.56 26.32 11.39
N LYS A 95 19.39 26.99 11.40
CA LYS A 95 19.25 28.41 11.05
C LYS A 95 19.27 29.38 12.24
N HIS A 96 19.43 28.87 13.47
CA HIS A 96 19.59 29.65 14.70
C HIS A 96 20.98 29.40 15.30
#